data_AF-A0A7W1SVE0-F1
#
_entry.id   AF-A0A7W1SVE0-F1
#
_cell.length_a   1.000
_cell.length_b   1.000
_cell.length_c   1.000
_cell.angle_alpha   90.00
_cell.angle_beta   90.00
_cell.angle_gamma   90.00
#
_symmetry.space_group_name_H-M   'P 1'
#
loop_
_entity.id
_entity.type
_entity.pdbx_description
1 polymer ?
#
loop_
_entity_poly.entity_id
_entity_poly.type
_entity_poly.pdbx_seq_one_letter_code
_entity_poly.pdbx_strand_id
1 'polypeptide(L)'
;MLWWLFLFFWLQSSTLIFAADPLGDNFTTAFRPRLQSMLWLLLGFALMLWLFMVLTGWSESNLQLTGYLYSKAPAWLRPTGGSLVYSNILGHVLLDIAVFFLPGILLPLIAAKVLYAEPQRALRILVNWKYWLTLFVIAHIGLWLPAVVLEWRFGNTARMQAISLGVRLFLALICGTAAWMMTAGLLGYLLRGSDTGGEARTA
;
A
#
# COMPACT_ATOMS: atom_id res chain seq x y z
N MET A 1 13.20 17.58 -11.38
CA MET A 1 12.11 16.99 -10.58
C MET A 1 11.17 16.13 -11.42
N LEU A 2 10.61 16.64 -12.54
CA LEU A 2 9.70 15.89 -13.42
C LEU A 2 10.29 14.56 -13.93
N TRP A 3 11.57 14.55 -14.33
CA TRP A 3 12.28 13.34 -14.79
C TRP A 3 12.37 12.24 -13.73
N TRP A 4 12.54 12.60 -12.45
CA TRP A 4 12.59 11.62 -11.36
C TRP A 4 11.24 10.97 -11.11
N LEU A 5 10.15 11.77 -11.15
CA LEU A 5 8.79 11.25 -11.06
C LEU A 5 8.49 10.33 -12.25
N PHE A 6 8.87 10.75 -13.46
CA PHE A 6 8.72 9.92 -14.65
C PHE A 6 9.43 8.58 -14.49
N LEU A 7 10.72 8.58 -14.12
CA LEU A 7 11.50 7.35 -13.92
C LEU A 7 10.90 6.46 -12.83
N PHE A 8 10.45 7.06 -11.73
CA PHE A 8 9.78 6.34 -10.66
C PHE A 8 8.52 5.64 -11.15
N PHE A 9 7.55 6.38 -11.71
CA PHE A 9 6.30 5.79 -12.18
C PHE A 9 6.50 4.80 -13.33
N TRP A 10 7.48 5.05 -14.21
CA TRP A 10 7.85 4.12 -15.27
C TRP A 10 8.37 2.80 -14.71
N LEU A 11 9.29 2.83 -13.75
CA LEU A 11 9.83 1.63 -13.13
C LEU A 11 8.76 0.84 -12.38
N GLN A 12 7.91 1.53 -11.62
CA GLN A 12 6.81 0.93 -10.87
C GLN A 12 5.76 0.31 -11.81
N SER A 13 5.35 1.02 -12.87
CA SER A 13 4.39 0.46 -13.83
C SER A 13 4.98 -0.71 -14.62
N SER A 14 6.25 -0.63 -15.02
CA SER A 14 6.92 -1.67 -15.80
C SER A 14 7.12 -2.95 -14.98
N THR A 15 7.49 -2.82 -13.70
CA THR A 15 7.61 -3.95 -12.78
C THR A 15 6.26 -4.63 -12.54
N LEU A 16 5.17 -3.86 -12.42
CA LEU A 16 3.82 -4.43 -12.32
C LEU A 16 3.41 -5.20 -13.58
N ILE A 17 3.66 -4.63 -14.77
CA ILE A 17 3.37 -5.28 -16.06
C ILE A 17 4.20 -6.56 -16.21
N PHE A 18 5.49 -6.51 -15.89
CA PHE A 18 6.37 -7.68 -15.95
C PHE A 18 5.96 -8.75 -14.94
N ALA A 19 5.57 -8.38 -13.72
CA ALA A 19 5.13 -9.32 -12.70
C ALA A 19 3.82 -10.05 -13.07
N ALA A 20 2.95 -9.40 -13.86
CA ALA A 20 1.76 -10.05 -14.40
C ALA A 20 2.09 -11.07 -15.50
N ASP A 21 3.18 -10.86 -16.25
CA ASP A 21 3.62 -11.77 -17.31
C ASP A 21 5.15 -11.96 -17.39
N PRO A 22 5.74 -12.79 -16.51
CA PRO A 22 7.19 -12.85 -16.31
C PRO A 22 7.96 -13.67 -17.37
N LEU A 23 7.42 -13.85 -18.57
CA LEU A 23 8.12 -14.53 -19.66
C LEU A 23 9.32 -13.71 -20.14
N GLY A 24 10.44 -14.38 -20.47
CA GLY A 24 11.69 -13.72 -20.86
C GLY A 24 11.54 -12.73 -22.03
N ASP A 25 10.69 -13.06 -23.00
CA ASP A 25 10.44 -12.23 -24.18
C ASP A 25 9.61 -10.96 -23.84
N ASN A 26 8.88 -10.97 -22.72
CA ASN A 26 8.04 -9.87 -22.30
C ASN A 26 8.80 -8.77 -21.54
N PHE A 27 10.05 -9.00 -21.14
CA PHE A 27 10.85 -7.99 -20.45
C PHE A 27 10.96 -6.70 -21.26
N THR A 28 11.33 -6.82 -22.54
CA THR A 28 11.46 -5.64 -23.42
C THR A 28 10.13 -4.91 -23.62
N THR A 29 9.02 -5.64 -23.63
CA THR A 29 7.67 -5.11 -23.86
C THR A 29 7.07 -4.47 -22.60
N ALA A 30 7.42 -4.98 -21.42
CA ALA A 30 7.01 -4.45 -20.12
C ALA A 30 7.71 -3.12 -19.79
N PHE A 31 8.99 -2.99 -20.13
CA PHE A 31 9.79 -1.80 -19.85
C PHE A 31 9.72 -0.70 -20.93
N ARG A 32 8.90 -0.90 -21.98
CA ARG A 32 8.57 0.21 -22.89
C ARG A 32 7.73 1.26 -22.14
N PRO A 33 8.07 2.55 -22.22
CA PRO A 33 7.32 3.58 -21.53
C PRO A 33 5.88 3.66 -22.05
N ARG A 34 4.91 3.39 -21.17
CA ARG A 34 3.47 3.49 -21.44
C ARG A 34 2.91 4.64 -20.61
N LEU A 35 2.79 5.82 -21.23
CA LEU A 35 2.31 7.03 -20.56
C LEU A 35 0.98 6.82 -19.85
N GLN A 36 0.05 6.08 -20.47
CA GLN A 36 -1.26 5.83 -19.87
C GLN A 36 -1.18 5.00 -18.58
N SER A 37 -0.38 3.94 -18.55
CA SER A 37 -0.13 3.12 -17.34
C SER A 37 0.50 3.97 -16.23
N MET A 38 1.48 4.82 -16.57
CA MET A 38 2.13 5.73 -15.64
C MET A 38 1.15 6.77 -15.08
N LEU A 39 0.27 7.32 -15.93
CA LEU A 39 -0.76 8.27 -15.51
C LEU A 39 -1.78 7.63 -14.56
N TRP A 40 -2.21 6.39 -14.80
CA TRP A 40 -3.09 5.68 -13.87
C TRP A 40 -2.42 5.44 -12.52
N LEU A 41 -1.14 5.08 -12.51
CA LEU A 41 -0.38 4.88 -11.28
C LEU A 41 -0.17 6.21 -10.53
N LEU A 42 0.09 7.30 -11.25
CA LEU A 42 0.17 8.66 -10.69
C LEU A 42 -1.16 9.11 -10.10
N LEU A 43 -2.27 8.94 -10.83
CA LEU A 43 -3.61 9.30 -10.36
C LEU A 43 -4.01 8.48 -9.13
N GLY A 44 -3.74 7.17 -9.15
CA GLY A 44 -3.96 6.29 -8.01
C GLY A 44 -3.14 6.70 -6.79
N PHE A 45 -1.87 7.02 -6.98
CA PHE A 45 -0.99 7.52 -5.92
C PHE A 45 -1.46 8.87 -5.36
N ALA A 46 -1.85 9.81 -6.22
CA ALA A 46 -2.39 11.12 -5.82
C ALA A 46 -3.69 10.96 -5.03
N LEU A 47 -4.60 10.09 -5.47
CA LEU A 47 -5.84 9.78 -4.76
C LEU A 47 -5.55 9.17 -3.38
N MET A 48 -4.61 8.22 -3.30
CA MET A 48 -4.21 7.59 -2.05
C MET A 48 -3.60 8.60 -1.07
N LEU A 49 -2.73 9.49 -1.55
CA LEU A 49 -2.17 10.59 -0.76
C LEU A 49 -3.25 11.55 -0.26
N TRP A 50 -4.18 11.94 -1.13
CA TRP A 50 -5.27 12.83 -0.75
C TRP A 50 -6.15 12.21 0.33
N LEU A 51 -6.55 10.95 0.17
CA LEU A 51 -7.33 10.21 1.17
C LEU A 51 -6.56 10.03 2.48
N PHE A 52 -5.25 9.77 2.41
CA PHE A 52 -4.38 9.72 3.58
C PHE A 52 -4.36 11.06 4.31
N MET A 53 -4.21 12.19 3.60
CA MET A 53 -4.25 13.54 4.19
C MET A 53 -5.60 13.86 4.85
N VAL A 54 -6.71 13.44 4.23
CA VAL A 54 -8.05 13.62 4.82
C VAL A 54 -8.16 12.83 6.13
N LEU A 55 -7.75 11.56 6.13
CA LEU A 55 -7.79 10.71 7.32
C LEU A 55 -6.85 11.19 8.42
N THR A 56 -5.66 11.70 8.08
CA THR A 56 -4.75 12.28 9.07
C THR A 56 -5.31 13.57 9.65
N GLY A 57 -5.97 14.41 8.85
CA GLY A 57 -6.68 15.60 9.35
C GLY A 57 -7.82 15.25 10.32
N TRP A 58 -8.53 14.16 10.07
CA TRP A 58 -9.51 13.63 11.02
C TRP A 58 -8.85 13.11 12.30
N SER A 59 -7.69 12.45 12.17
CA SER A 59 -6.88 11.99 13.31
C SER A 59 -6.35 13.14 14.17
N GLU A 60 -6.03 14.29 13.58
CA GLU A 60 -5.61 15.49 14.33
C GLU A 60 -6.80 16.13 15.05
N SER A 61 -7.99 16.06 14.46
CA SER A 61 -9.26 16.49 15.06
C SER A 61 -9.89 15.44 15.99
N ASN A 62 -9.19 14.32 16.22
CA ASN A 62 -9.73 13.13 16.87
C ASN A 62 -10.23 13.42 18.29
N LEU A 63 -9.56 14.29 19.06
CA LEU A 63 -10.04 14.69 20.40
C LEU A 63 -11.40 15.40 20.37
N GLN A 64 -11.68 16.21 19.35
CA GLN A 64 -12.96 16.91 19.21
C GLN A 64 -14.06 15.98 18.68
N LEU A 65 -13.72 15.17 17.67
CA LEU A 65 -14.61 14.14 17.10
C LEU A 65 -15.00 13.10 18.13
N THR A 66 -14.07 12.64 18.95
CA THR A 66 -14.29 11.63 19.99
C THR A 66 -15.07 12.18 21.16
N GLY A 67 -14.84 13.43 21.57
CA GLY A 67 -15.66 14.10 22.56
C GLY A 67 -17.13 14.16 22.13
N TYR A 68 -17.38 14.53 20.86
CA TYR A 68 -18.72 14.55 20.29
C TYR A 68 -19.33 13.14 20.20
N LEU A 69 -18.63 12.18 19.58
CA LEU A 69 -19.11 10.81 19.40
C LEU A 69 -19.34 10.10 20.74
N TYR A 70 -18.46 10.26 21.72
CA TYR A 70 -18.63 9.71 23.06
C TYR A 70 -19.87 10.28 23.76
N SER A 71 -20.13 11.59 23.62
CA SER A 71 -21.33 12.23 24.19
C SER A 71 -22.64 11.73 23.57
N LYS A 72 -22.60 11.31 22.30
CA LYS A 72 -23.77 10.81 21.55
C LYS A 72 -23.88 9.29 21.53
N ALA A 73 -22.80 8.56 21.85
CA ALA A 73 -22.79 7.11 21.86
C ALA A 73 -23.75 6.60 22.95
N PRO A 74 -24.51 5.52 22.70
CA PRO A 74 -25.32 4.90 23.72
C PRO A 74 -24.44 4.20 24.77
N ALA A 75 -24.97 4.00 25.99
CA ALA A 75 -24.19 3.55 27.14
C ALA A 75 -23.44 2.21 26.91
N TRP A 76 -23.96 1.34 26.04
CA TRP A 76 -23.35 0.05 25.68
C TRP A 76 -22.13 0.16 24.74
N LEU A 77 -21.95 1.30 24.06
CA LEU A 77 -20.80 1.60 23.18
C LEU A 77 -19.76 2.51 23.84
N ARG A 78 -20.05 3.08 25.02
CA ARG A 78 -19.12 3.94 25.74
C ARG A 78 -18.12 3.08 26.50
N PRO A 79 -16.81 3.16 26.21
CA PRO A 79 -15.82 2.47 27.03
C PRO A 79 -15.84 3.02 28.44
N THR A 80 -15.78 2.13 29.43
CA THR A 80 -15.73 2.47 30.86
C THR A 80 -14.48 3.27 31.25
N GLY A 81 -13.43 3.22 30.42
CA GLY A 81 -12.19 3.99 30.58
C GLY A 81 -12.28 5.47 30.18
N GLY A 82 -13.46 5.97 29.78
CA GLY A 82 -13.69 7.39 29.47
C GLY A 82 -13.29 7.82 28.05
N SER A 83 -13.43 9.12 27.78
CA SER A 83 -13.27 9.71 26.45
C SER A 83 -11.84 9.60 25.88
N LEU A 84 -10.82 9.61 26.74
CA LEU A 84 -9.42 9.48 26.31
C LEU A 84 -9.13 8.08 25.73
N VAL A 85 -9.61 7.02 26.40
CA VAL A 85 -9.48 5.64 25.90
C VAL A 85 -10.23 5.48 24.59
N TYR A 86 -11.43 6.06 24.49
CA TYR A 86 -12.19 6.10 23.24
C TYR A 86 -11.41 6.80 22.11
N SER A 87 -10.75 7.92 22.41
CA SER A 87 -9.92 8.66 21.44
C SER A 87 -8.73 7.87 20.93
N ASN A 88 -8.04 7.14 21.83
CA ASN A 88 -6.92 6.30 21.43
C ASN A 88 -7.35 5.15 20.53
N ILE A 89 -8.47 4.48 20.87
CA ILE A 89 -9.03 3.40 20.05
C ILE A 89 -9.40 3.94 18.66
N LEU A 90 -10.11 5.07 18.59
CA LEU A 90 -10.49 5.66 17.31
C LEU A 90 -9.27 6.06 16.48
N GLY A 91 -8.22 6.58 17.12
CA GLY A 91 -6.97 6.92 16.46
C GLY A 91 -6.29 5.71 15.82
N HIS A 92 -6.23 4.58 16.53
CA HIS A 92 -5.72 3.32 15.97
C HIS A 92 -6.56 2.83 14.80
N VAL A 93 -7.89 2.86 14.91
CA VAL A 93 -8.79 2.46 13.81
C VAL A 93 -8.59 3.33 12.58
N LEU A 94 -8.48 4.65 12.74
CA LEU A 94 -8.23 5.56 11.62
C LEU A 94 -6.87 5.30 10.97
N LEU A 95 -5.85 4.99 11.76
CA LEU A 95 -4.53 4.63 11.26
C LEU A 95 -4.58 3.33 10.44
N ASP A 96 -5.24 2.29 10.95
CA ASP A 96 -5.40 1.02 10.25
C ASP A 96 -6.17 1.20 8.93
N ILE A 97 -7.21 2.03 8.93
CA ILE A 97 -7.94 2.40 7.71
C ILE A 97 -6.99 3.08 6.72
N ALA A 98 -6.22 4.07 7.15
CA ALA A 98 -5.37 4.86 6.28
C ALA A 98 -4.18 4.07 5.71
N VAL A 99 -3.58 3.20 6.53
CA VAL A 99 -2.32 2.53 6.21
C VAL A 99 -2.53 1.15 5.58
N PHE A 100 -3.61 0.45 5.94
CA PHE A 100 -3.84 -0.93 5.50
C PHE A 100 -5.04 -1.05 4.56
N PHE A 101 -6.23 -0.65 5.02
CA PHE A 101 -7.45 -0.88 4.24
C PHE A 101 -7.55 -0.01 2.99
N LEU A 102 -7.18 1.26 3.10
CA LEU A 102 -7.28 2.20 1.99
C LEU A 102 -6.35 1.82 0.82
N PRO A 103 -5.05 1.54 1.04
CA PRO A 103 -4.20 0.97 -0.01
C PRO A 103 -4.73 -0.40 -0.48
N GLY A 104 -5.20 -1.25 0.44
CA GLY A 104 -5.74 -2.57 0.10
C GLY A 104 -6.95 -2.53 -0.84
N ILE A 105 -7.80 -1.50 -0.75
CA ILE A 105 -8.95 -1.35 -1.64
C ILE A 105 -8.53 -0.75 -2.98
N LEU A 106 -7.63 0.24 -2.96
CA LEU A 106 -7.26 1.00 -4.15
C LEU A 106 -6.26 0.26 -5.05
N LEU A 107 -5.31 -0.46 -4.46
CA LEU A 107 -4.22 -1.12 -5.20
C LEU A 107 -4.73 -2.07 -6.31
N PRO A 108 -5.73 -2.94 -6.08
CA PRO A 108 -6.27 -3.80 -7.14
C PRO A 108 -6.95 -3.01 -8.27
N LEU A 109 -7.64 -1.92 -7.94
CA LEU A 109 -8.32 -1.06 -8.92
C LEU A 109 -7.31 -0.32 -9.81
N ILE A 110 -6.26 0.23 -9.19
CA ILE A 110 -5.16 0.89 -9.91
C ILE A 110 -4.43 -0.13 -10.78
N ALA A 111 -4.09 -1.29 -10.22
CA ALA A 111 -3.37 -2.34 -10.96
C ALA A 111 -4.18 -2.85 -12.16
N ALA A 112 -5.49 -3.03 -12.03
CA ALA A 112 -6.34 -3.39 -13.15
C ALA A 112 -6.27 -2.36 -14.29
N LYS A 113 -6.25 -1.05 -13.97
CA LYS A 113 -6.09 -0.01 -15.01
C LYS A 113 -4.70 0.00 -15.63
N VAL A 114 -3.65 -0.24 -14.85
CA VAL A 114 -2.26 -0.33 -15.35
C VAL A 114 -2.08 -1.52 -16.29
N LEU A 115 -2.71 -2.65 -15.97
CA LEU A 115 -2.66 -3.90 -16.72
C LEU A 115 -3.75 -4.03 -17.80
N TYR A 116 -4.59 -3.00 -18.00
CA TYR A 116 -5.71 -3.02 -18.95
C TYR A 116 -6.73 -4.14 -18.69
N ALA A 117 -6.89 -4.57 -17.43
CA ALA A 117 -7.86 -5.56 -17.00
C ALA A 117 -9.22 -4.93 -16.64
N GLU A 118 -10.27 -5.75 -16.66
CA GLU A 118 -11.62 -5.32 -16.29
C GLU A 118 -11.73 -4.96 -14.79
N PRO A 119 -12.44 -3.87 -14.42
CA PRO A 119 -12.62 -3.47 -13.02
C PRO A 119 -13.28 -4.55 -12.14
N GLN A 120 -14.13 -5.39 -12.73
CA GLN A 120 -14.79 -6.48 -12.00
C GLN A 120 -13.78 -7.49 -11.44
N ARG A 121 -12.65 -7.70 -12.14
CA ARG A 121 -11.59 -8.60 -11.67
C ARG A 121 -10.92 -8.04 -10.41
N ALA A 122 -10.65 -6.74 -10.39
CA ALA A 122 -10.14 -6.06 -9.20
C ALA A 122 -11.09 -6.18 -8.00
N LEU A 123 -12.40 -6.07 -8.22
CA LEU A 123 -13.38 -6.23 -7.14
C LEU A 123 -13.42 -7.66 -6.58
N ARG A 124 -13.24 -8.69 -7.43
CA ARG A 124 -13.14 -10.09 -6.96
C ARG A 124 -11.93 -10.31 -6.06
N ILE A 125 -10.82 -9.61 -6.31
CA ILE A 125 -9.61 -9.70 -5.46
C ILE A 125 -9.91 -9.28 -4.03
N LEU A 126 -10.75 -8.26 -3.84
CA LEU A 126 -11.11 -7.75 -2.51
C LEU A 126 -11.89 -8.77 -1.66
N VAL A 127 -12.52 -9.77 -2.27
CA VAL A 127 -13.23 -10.84 -1.55
C VAL A 127 -12.28 -11.99 -1.17
N ASN A 128 -11.09 -12.05 -1.77
CA ASN A 128 -10.15 -13.14 -1.53
C ASN A 128 -9.37 -12.94 -0.23
N TRP A 129 -9.55 -13.84 0.75
CA TRP A 129 -8.82 -13.77 2.02
C TRP A 129 -7.30 -13.86 1.85
N LYS A 130 -6.80 -14.57 0.82
CA LYS A 130 -5.36 -14.68 0.53
C LYS A 130 -4.77 -13.33 0.16
N TYR A 131 -5.55 -12.47 -0.51
CA TYR A 131 -5.14 -11.11 -0.84
C TYR A 131 -4.87 -10.31 0.43
N TRP A 132 -5.82 -10.29 1.36
CA TRP A 132 -5.69 -9.58 2.63
C TRP A 132 -4.55 -10.11 3.50
N LEU A 133 -4.40 -11.44 3.59
CA LEU A 133 -3.28 -12.03 4.33
C LEU A 133 -1.92 -11.63 3.71
N THR A 134 -1.81 -11.66 2.39
CA THR A 134 -0.56 -11.30 1.72
C THR A 134 -0.27 -9.82 1.87
N LEU A 135 -1.30 -8.97 1.73
CA LEU A 135 -1.19 -7.53 1.97
C LEU A 135 -0.73 -7.26 3.42
N PHE A 136 -1.21 -8.02 4.39
CA PHE A 136 -0.80 -7.91 5.79
C PHE A 136 0.70 -8.18 5.96
N VAL A 137 1.20 -9.25 5.34
CA VAL A 137 2.64 -9.56 5.33
C VAL A 137 3.45 -8.46 4.62
N ILE A 138 2.96 -7.99 3.47
CA ILE A 138 3.60 -6.89 2.72
C ILE A 138 3.66 -5.62 3.55
N ALA A 139 2.60 -5.25 4.27
CA ALA A 139 2.57 -4.07 5.12
C ALA A 139 3.58 -4.20 6.29
N HIS A 140 3.73 -5.40 6.87
CA HIS A 140 4.74 -5.63 7.91
C HIS A 140 6.16 -5.46 7.36
N ILE A 141 6.43 -5.97 6.17
CA ILE A 141 7.75 -5.85 5.52
C ILE A 141 8.00 -4.42 5.03
N GLY A 142 7.00 -3.76 4.46
CA GLY A 142 7.16 -2.49 3.76
C GLY A 142 6.98 -1.23 4.63
N LEU A 143 6.37 -1.35 5.81
CA LEU A 143 6.11 -0.21 6.70
C LEU A 143 6.70 -0.43 8.08
N TRP A 144 6.35 -1.54 8.74
CA TRP A 144 6.78 -1.80 10.12
C TRP A 144 8.28 -2.10 10.23
N LEU A 145 8.78 -3.01 9.40
CA LEU A 145 10.20 -3.37 9.43
C LEU A 145 11.12 -2.17 9.13
N PRO A 146 10.83 -1.31 8.13
CA PRO A 146 11.55 -0.05 7.93
C PRO A 146 11.50 0.88 9.13
N ALA A 147 10.34 1.02 9.80
CA ALA A 147 10.22 1.86 10.99
C ALA A 147 11.17 1.37 12.10
N VAL A 148 11.17 0.07 12.39
CA VAL A 148 12.07 -0.56 13.36
C VAL A 148 13.54 -0.37 12.97
N VAL A 149 13.87 -0.58 11.70
CA VAL A 149 15.24 -0.40 11.18
C VAL A 149 15.69 1.05 11.32
N LEU A 150 14.82 2.03 11.02
CA LEU A 150 15.16 3.46 11.11
C LEU A 150 15.45 3.90 12.56
N GLU A 151 14.91 3.20 13.55
CA GLU A 151 15.18 3.44 14.97
C GLU A 151 16.54 2.90 15.44
N TRP A 152 17.21 2.03 14.67
CA TRP A 152 18.50 1.45 15.04
C TRP A 152 19.63 2.48 15.03
N ARG A 153 20.12 2.87 16.20
CA ARG A 153 21.23 3.81 16.33
C ARG A 153 22.48 3.09 16.82
N PHE A 154 23.58 3.25 16.10
CA PHE A 154 24.88 2.69 16.52
C PHE A 154 25.95 3.77 16.52
N GLY A 155 26.71 3.82 17.63
CA GLY A 155 27.85 4.71 17.83
C GLY A 155 27.49 6.12 18.31
N ASN A 156 28.41 6.71 19.07
CA ASN A 156 28.23 8.01 19.72
C ASN A 156 28.94 9.17 18.98
N THR A 157 29.68 8.87 17.91
CA THR A 157 30.41 9.89 17.14
C THR A 157 29.64 10.30 15.90
N ALA A 158 29.84 11.54 15.43
CA ALA A 158 29.17 12.06 14.23
C ALA A 158 29.40 11.17 12.99
N ARG A 159 30.63 10.64 12.83
CA ARG A 159 30.96 9.72 11.73
C ARG A 159 30.18 8.40 11.83
N MET A 160 30.07 7.82 13.01
CA MET A 160 29.30 6.58 13.21
C MET A 160 27.80 6.80 13.02
N GLN A 161 27.27 7.95 13.43
CA GLN A 161 25.87 8.30 13.18
C GLN A 161 25.57 8.48 11.68
N ALA A 162 26.48 9.07 10.91
CA ALA A 162 26.33 9.18 9.46
C ALA A 162 26.31 7.80 8.77
N ILE A 163 27.23 6.90 9.17
CA ILE A 163 27.25 5.52 8.66
C ILE A 163 25.98 4.77 9.08
N SER A 164 25.55 4.90 10.33
CA SER A 164 24.31 4.32 10.85
C SER A 164 23.10 4.81 10.07
N LEU A 165 23.01 6.10 9.73
CA LEU A 165 21.93 6.63 8.89
C LEU A 165 21.95 5.99 7.49
N GLY A 166 23.13 5.89 6.86
CA GLY A 166 23.28 5.27 5.55
C GLY A 166 22.81 3.81 5.53
N VAL A 167 23.24 3.02 6.52
CA VAL A 167 22.83 1.60 6.66
C VAL A 167 21.31 1.48 6.86
N ARG A 168 20.73 2.30 7.73
CA ARG A 168 19.29 2.28 8.00
C ARG A 168 18.47 2.62 6.76
N LEU A 169 18.84 3.68 6.04
CA LEU A 169 18.15 4.07 4.81
C LEU A 169 18.27 3.00 3.73
N PHE A 170 19.44 2.38 3.60
CA PHE A 170 19.65 1.30 2.64
C PHE A 170 18.79 0.07 2.95
N LEU A 171 18.75 -0.37 4.21
CA LEU A 171 17.91 -1.49 4.64
C LEU A 171 16.41 -1.18 4.51
N ALA A 172 15.98 0.04 4.85
CA ALA A 172 14.61 0.50 4.66
C ALA A 172 14.22 0.49 3.17
N LEU A 173 15.13 0.90 2.28
CA LEU A 173 14.93 0.87 0.83
C LEU A 173 14.78 -0.57 0.30
N ILE A 174 15.59 -1.52 0.79
CA ILE A 174 15.47 -2.94 0.44
C ILE A 174 14.09 -3.46 0.84
N CYS A 175 13.66 -3.17 2.07
CA CYS A 175 12.36 -3.60 2.58
C CYS A 175 11.20 -3.02 1.75
N GLY A 176 11.24 -1.73 1.45
CA GLY A 176 10.24 -1.08 0.59
C GLY A 176 10.21 -1.65 -0.83
N THR A 177 11.38 -1.92 -1.41
CA THR A 177 11.48 -2.52 -2.75
C THR A 177 10.94 -3.95 -2.75
N ALA A 178 11.28 -4.76 -1.75
CA ALA A 178 10.76 -6.12 -1.60
C ALA A 178 9.24 -6.12 -1.44
N ALA A 179 8.70 -5.23 -0.61
CA ALA A 179 7.26 -5.07 -0.42
C ALA A 179 6.55 -4.69 -1.73
N TRP A 180 7.13 -3.78 -2.53
CA TRP A 180 6.60 -3.47 -3.85
C TRP A 180 6.64 -4.67 -4.80
N MET A 181 7.76 -5.40 -4.89
CA MET A 181 7.86 -6.56 -5.77
C MET A 181 6.86 -7.66 -5.40
N MET A 182 6.65 -7.90 -4.10
CA MET A 182 5.62 -8.82 -3.61
C MET A 182 4.22 -8.33 -3.97
N THR A 183 3.94 -7.03 -3.84
CA THR A 183 2.66 -6.42 -4.24
C THR A 183 2.41 -6.59 -5.74
N ALA A 184 3.41 -6.28 -6.55
CA ALA A 184 3.33 -6.41 -8.00
C ALA A 184 3.11 -7.87 -8.43
N GLY A 185 3.84 -8.82 -7.82
CA GLY A 185 3.66 -10.25 -8.04
C GLY A 185 2.28 -10.74 -7.65
N LEU A 186 1.78 -10.34 -6.47
CA LEU A 186 0.45 -10.70 -5.99
C LEU A 186 -0.65 -10.19 -6.92
N LEU A 187 -0.62 -8.90 -7.26
CA LEU A 187 -1.64 -8.28 -8.10
C LEU A 187 -1.60 -8.83 -9.53
N GLY A 188 -0.39 -9.04 -10.08
CA GLY A 188 -0.21 -9.68 -11.38
C GLY A 188 -0.79 -11.09 -11.42
N TYR A 189 -0.45 -11.92 -10.42
CA TYR A 189 -0.97 -13.28 -10.28
C TYR A 189 -2.50 -13.32 -10.17
N LEU A 190 -3.09 -12.49 -9.29
CA LEU A 190 -4.52 -12.51 -9.03
C LEU A 190 -5.37 -11.91 -10.16
N LEU A 191 -4.87 -10.89 -10.87
CA LEU A 191 -5.59 -10.30 -12.00
C LEU A 191 -5.57 -11.23 -13.23
N ARG A 192 -4.50 -12.00 -13.43
CA ARG A 192 -4.35 -12.92 -14.57
C ARG A 192 -4.94 -14.32 -14.33
N GLY A 193 -4.87 -14.84 -13.10
CA GLY A 193 -5.44 -16.15 -12.73
C GLY A 193 -6.96 -16.26 -12.89
N SER A 194 -7.64 -15.17 -13.26
CA SER A 194 -9.07 -15.18 -13.61
C SER A 194 -9.35 -15.66 -15.04
N ASP A 195 -8.35 -15.71 -15.93
CA ASP A 195 -8.51 -16.14 -17.32
C ASP A 195 -8.46 -17.68 -17.48
N THR A 196 -7.71 -18.39 -16.64
CA THR A 196 -7.57 -19.86 -16.73
C THR A 196 -8.74 -20.65 -16.13
N GLY A 197 -9.66 -19.98 -15.43
CA GLY A 197 -10.87 -20.62 -14.88
C GLY A 197 -12.02 -20.81 -15.87
N GLY A 198 -11.91 -20.22 -17.08
CA GLY A 198 -12.91 -20.33 -18.15
C GLY A 198 -12.74 -21.56 -19.04
N GLU A 199 -11.50 -22.00 -19.29
CA GLU A 199 -11.22 -23.13 -20.19
C GLU A 199 -11.39 -24.49 -19.52
N ALA A 200 -11.34 -24.58 -18.19
CA ALA A 200 -11.51 -25.83 -17.44
C ALA A 200 -12.98 -26.22 -17.19
N ARG A 201 -13.96 -25.46 -17.70
CA ARG A 201 -15.40 -25.76 -17.55
C ARG A 201 -16.08 -26.25 -18.84
N THR A 202 -15.31 -26.51 -19.90
CA THR A 202 -15.82 -27.02 -21.19
C THR A 202 -15.05 -28.23 -21.71
N ALA A 203 -14.44 -29.02 -20.82
CA ALA A 203 -13.90 -30.34 -21.14
C ALA A 203 -14.66 -31.43 -20.40
#